data_AF-A0A3M6K6A2-F1
#
_entry.id   AF-A0A3M6K6A2-F1
#
_cell.length_a   1.000
_cell.length_b   1.000
_cell.length_c   1.000
_cell.angle_alpha   90.00
_cell.angle_beta   90.00
_cell.angle_gamma   90.00
#
_symmetry.space_group_name_H-M   'P 1'
#
loop_
_entity.id
_entity.type
_entity.pdbx_description
1 polymer ?
#
loop_
_entity_poly.entity_id
_entity_poly.type
_entity_poly.pdbx_seq_one_letter_code
_entity_poly.pdbx_strand_id
1 'polypeptide(L)'
;RVLSNELAEIRKVTKMLGNARMSLEQVQLRLTTIHDLGDAMVAIGPAMSTMKGLKSSLGRFMPEADSELNTMTQTLNGLMMDSLAGDSFNMESDVSSEETEKILQEASAVAEQQIGDKFPSVPSSTGLSSGTSTSTFE
;
A
#
# COMPACT_ATOMS: atom_id res chain seq x y z
N ARG A 1 -14.96 -36.83 -37.61
CA ARG A 1 -14.49 -37.00 -36.21
C ARG A 1 -13.43 -35.97 -35.85
N VAL A 2 -12.32 -35.86 -36.60
CA VAL A 2 -11.27 -34.85 -36.35
C VAL A 2 -11.79 -33.39 -36.45
N LEU A 3 -12.45 -33.02 -37.54
CA LEU A 3 -13.04 -31.68 -37.74
C LEU A 3 -14.04 -31.26 -36.64
N SER A 4 -14.77 -32.22 -36.09
CA SER A 4 -15.73 -31.98 -35.01
C SER A 4 -15.03 -31.65 -33.69
N ASN A 5 -13.84 -32.23 -33.47
CA ASN A 5 -13.01 -31.97 -32.30
C ASN A 5 -12.34 -30.60 -32.40
N GLU A 6 -11.78 -30.27 -33.56
CA GLU A 6 -11.21 -28.94 -33.86
C GLU A 6 -12.25 -27.83 -33.66
N LEU A 7 -13.49 -28.03 -34.13
CA LEU A 7 -14.56 -27.05 -33.94
C LEU A 7 -14.93 -26.87 -32.46
N ALA A 8 -14.93 -27.96 -31.69
CA ALA A 8 -15.19 -27.91 -30.25
C ALA A 8 -14.07 -27.17 -29.50
N GLU A 9 -12.82 -27.38 -29.92
CA GLU A 9 -11.65 -26.73 -29.35
C GLU A 9 -11.61 -25.23 -29.68
N ILE A 10 -11.91 -24.85 -30.93
CA ILE A 10 -12.08 -23.44 -31.33
C ILE A 10 -13.17 -22.77 -30.48
N ARG A 11 -14.33 -23.42 -30.28
CA ARG A 11 -15.40 -22.86 -29.42
C ARG A 11 -14.94 -22.67 -27.98
N LYS A 12 -14.16 -23.61 -27.44
CA LYS A 12 -13.59 -23.51 -26.09
C LYS A 12 -12.64 -22.32 -25.99
N VAL A 13 -11.74 -22.16 -26.96
CA VAL A 13 -10.80 -21.03 -27.02
C VAL A 13 -11.54 -19.69 -27.18
N THR A 14 -12.54 -19.61 -28.05
CA THR A 14 -13.35 -18.39 -28.22
C THR A 14 -14.07 -18.01 -26.93
N LYS A 15 -14.59 -18.98 -26.18
CA LYS A 15 -15.21 -18.73 -24.87
C LYS A 15 -14.19 -18.19 -23.86
N MET A 16 -12.99 -18.79 -23.80
CA MET A 16 -11.92 -18.31 -22.93
C MET A 16 -11.48 -16.89 -23.28
N LEU A 17 -11.33 -16.58 -24.57
CA LEU A 17 -10.96 -15.24 -25.03
C LEU A 17 -12.05 -14.21 -24.71
N GLY A 18 -13.32 -14.58 -24.83
CA GLY A 18 -14.45 -13.74 -24.42
C GLY A 18 -14.40 -13.40 -22.92
N ASN A 19 -14.12 -14.39 -22.07
CA ASN A 19 -13.95 -14.17 -20.63
C ASN A 19 -12.74 -13.28 -20.33
N ALA A 20 -11.60 -13.53 -20.99
CA ALA A 20 -10.39 -12.73 -20.80
C ALA A 20 -10.61 -11.26 -21.21
N ARG A 21 -11.31 -11.02 -22.32
CA ARG A 21 -11.70 -9.67 -22.77
C ARG A 21 -12.52 -8.96 -21.69
N MET A 22 -13.53 -9.62 -21.12
CA MET A 22 -14.36 -9.06 -20.06
C MET A 22 -13.54 -8.70 -18.82
N SER A 23 -12.63 -9.59 -18.38
CA SER A 23 -11.74 -9.31 -17.26
C SER A 23 -10.83 -8.11 -17.52
N LEU A 24 -10.30 -7.97 -18.74
CA LEU A 24 -9.49 -6.81 -19.12
C LEU A 24 -10.30 -5.51 -19.16
N GLU A 25 -11.55 -5.53 -19.62
CA GLU A 25 -12.44 -4.36 -19.58
C GLU A 25 -12.73 -3.93 -18.12
N GLN A 26 -12.88 -4.89 -17.21
CA GLN A 26 -13.04 -4.59 -15.78
C GLN A 26 -11.79 -3.94 -15.19
N VAL A 27 -10.60 -4.48 -15.49
CA VAL A 27 -9.32 -3.90 -15.04
C VAL A 27 -9.12 -2.50 -15.62
N GLN A 28 -9.43 -2.31 -16.91
CA GLN A 28 -9.34 -1.01 -17.56
C GLN A 28 -10.23 0.02 -16.85
N LEU A 29 -11.48 -0.32 -16.56
CA LEU A 29 -12.40 0.59 -15.90
C LEU A 29 -11.87 1.01 -14.51
N ARG A 30 -11.31 0.05 -13.75
CA ARG A 30 -10.68 0.32 -12.45
C ARG A 30 -9.48 1.25 -12.60
N LEU A 31 -8.59 0.99 -13.55
CA LEU A 31 -7.41 1.84 -13.79
C LEU A 31 -7.80 3.26 -14.20
N THR A 32 -8.84 3.42 -15.03
CA THR A 32 -9.36 4.75 -15.38
C THR A 32 -9.85 5.48 -14.13
N THR A 33 -10.62 4.83 -13.25
CA THR A 33 -11.08 5.47 -12.01
C THR A 33 -9.92 5.85 -11.07
N ILE A 34 -8.88 5.01 -10.99
CA ILE A 34 -7.67 5.31 -10.19
C ILE A 34 -6.92 6.50 -10.79
N HIS A 35 -6.81 6.57 -12.12
CA HIS A 35 -6.19 7.68 -12.82
C HIS A 35 -6.95 8.99 -12.56
N ASP A 36 -8.27 8.99 -12.74
CA ASP A 36 -9.12 10.17 -12.52
C ASP A 36 -9.05 10.66 -11.07
N LEU A 37 -9.01 9.73 -10.10
CA LEU A 37 -8.82 10.08 -8.69
C LEU A 37 -7.42 10.67 -8.44
N GLY A 38 -6.38 10.11 -9.08
CA GLY A 38 -5.02 10.63 -9.01
C GLY A 38 -4.93 12.07 -9.51
N ASP A 39 -5.54 12.37 -10.65
CA ASP A 39 -5.61 13.72 -11.20
C ASP A 39 -6.33 14.70 -10.24
N ALA A 40 -7.44 14.26 -9.63
CA ALA A 40 -8.15 15.05 -8.64
C ALA A 40 -7.27 15.35 -7.40
N MET A 41 -6.48 14.39 -6.93
CA MET A 41 -5.58 14.58 -5.79
C MET A 41 -4.47 15.60 -6.10
N VAL A 42 -3.90 15.57 -7.32
CA VAL A 42 -2.93 16.57 -7.76
C VAL A 42 -3.53 17.97 -7.79
N ALA A 43 -4.80 18.10 -8.16
CA ALA A 43 -5.51 19.38 -8.15
C ALA A 43 -5.87 19.88 -6.73
N ILE A 44 -6.26 18.97 -5.83
CA ILE A 44 -6.71 19.30 -4.47
C ILE A 44 -5.53 19.53 -3.50
N GLY A 45 -4.41 18.85 -3.69
CA GLY A 45 -3.24 18.92 -2.82
C GLY A 45 -2.77 20.35 -2.52
N PRO A 46 -2.55 21.22 -3.52
CA PRO A 46 -2.18 22.62 -3.30
C PRO A 46 -3.22 23.40 -2.49
N ALA A 47 -4.52 23.16 -2.70
CA ALA A 47 -5.59 23.84 -1.98
C ALA A 47 -5.60 23.47 -0.48
N MET A 48 -5.33 22.20 -0.14
CA MET A 48 -5.16 21.78 1.26
C MET A 48 -3.95 22.44 1.92
N SER A 49 -2.84 22.58 1.19
CA SER A 49 -1.66 23.28 1.69
C SER A 49 -1.98 24.76 1.98
N THR A 50 -2.72 25.43 1.08
CA THR A 50 -3.12 26.82 1.32
C THR A 50 -4.05 26.96 2.52
N MET A 51 -4.99 26.03 2.71
CA MET A 51 -5.90 26.02 3.86
C MET A 51 -5.14 25.83 5.18
N LYS A 52 -4.14 24.95 5.22
CA LYS A 52 -3.26 24.77 6.38
C LYS A 52 -2.42 26.01 6.68
N GLY A 53 -1.98 26.73 5.64
CA GLY A 53 -1.30 28.03 5.78
C GLY A 53 -2.21 29.10 6.39
N LEU A 54 -3.45 29.21 5.92
CA LEU A 54 -4.45 30.13 6.47
C LEU A 54 -4.78 29.81 7.93
N LYS A 55 -4.91 28.53 8.30
CA LYS A 55 -5.09 28.10 9.69
C LYS A 55 -4.02 28.71 10.61
N SER A 56 -2.74 28.55 10.26
CA SER A 56 -1.62 29.08 11.07
C SER A 56 -1.61 30.61 11.16
N SER A 57 -2.08 31.32 10.14
CA SER A 57 -2.13 32.78 10.12
C SER A 57 -3.34 33.32 10.87
N LEU A 58 -4.51 32.70 10.66
CA LEU A 58 -5.80 33.18 11.16
C LEU A 58 -6.04 32.74 12.61
N GLY A 59 -5.55 31.59 13.03
CA GLY A 59 -5.74 31.11 14.41
C GLY A 59 -5.09 31.97 15.49
N ARG A 60 -4.17 32.86 15.13
CA ARG A 60 -3.60 33.87 16.05
C ARG A 60 -4.54 35.04 16.32
N PHE A 61 -5.48 35.31 15.41
CA PHE A 61 -6.36 36.48 15.46
C PHE A 61 -7.85 36.11 15.59
N MET A 62 -8.22 34.90 15.19
CA MET A 62 -9.60 34.43 15.15
C MET A 62 -9.67 32.92 15.47
N PRO A 63 -9.74 32.54 16.77
CA PRO A 63 -9.71 31.14 17.19
C PRO A 63 -10.93 30.32 16.72
N GLU A 64 -12.09 30.95 16.52
CA GLU A 64 -13.25 30.26 15.93
C GLU A 64 -12.99 29.80 14.49
N ALA A 65 -12.30 30.62 13.70
CA ALA A 65 -11.93 30.24 12.34
C ALA A 65 -10.85 29.15 12.30
N ASP A 66 -9.96 29.09 13.31
CA ASP A 66 -9.01 27.98 13.45
C ASP A 66 -9.72 26.64 13.65
N SER A 67 -10.73 26.62 14.52
CA SER A 67 -11.55 25.42 14.78
C SER A 67 -12.30 24.94 13.54
N GLU A 68 -12.92 25.87 12.80
CA GLU A 68 -13.65 25.54 11.58
C GLU A 68 -12.73 25.03 10.47
N LEU A 69 -11.59 25.71 10.24
CA LEU A 69 -10.59 25.28 9.26
C LEU A 69 -9.96 23.93 9.63
N ASN A 70 -9.80 23.64 10.93
CA ASN A 70 -9.32 22.35 11.39
C ASN A 70 -10.33 21.24 11.07
N THR A 71 -11.62 21.50 11.30
CA THR A 71 -12.70 20.57 10.95
C THR A 71 -12.75 20.32 9.45
N MET A 72 -12.68 21.37 8.63
CA MET A 72 -12.63 21.27 7.17
C MET A 72 -11.40 20.49 6.67
N THR A 73 -10.23 20.69 7.30
CA THR A 73 -9.02 19.94 6.97
C THR A 73 -9.14 18.46 7.34
N GLN A 74 -9.73 18.16 8.49
CA GLN A 74 -9.97 16.79 8.95
C GLN A 74 -10.95 16.06 8.03
N THR A 75 -12.07 16.70 7.67
CA THR A 75 -13.07 16.11 6.79
C THR A 75 -12.52 15.88 5.38
N LEU A 76 -11.79 16.84 4.81
CA LEU A 76 -11.16 16.67 3.50
C LEU A 76 -10.08 15.58 3.48
N ASN A 77 -9.24 15.49 4.52
CA ASN A 77 -8.28 14.39 4.66
C ASN A 77 -8.98 13.05 4.79
N GLY A 78 -10.07 12.98 5.57
CA GLY A 78 -10.89 11.78 5.70
C GLY A 78 -11.48 11.35 4.37
N LEU A 79 -12.09 12.28 3.62
CA LEU A 79 -12.64 12.00 2.30
C LEU A 79 -11.56 11.56 1.30
N MET A 80 -10.37 12.16 1.33
CA MET A 80 -9.25 11.77 0.46
C MET A 80 -8.74 10.38 0.79
N MET A 81 -8.63 10.05 2.09
CA MET A 81 -8.25 8.71 2.53
C MET A 81 -9.33 7.67 2.16
N ASP A 82 -10.61 7.97 2.39
CA ASP A 82 -11.72 7.08 2.03
C ASP A 82 -11.85 6.90 0.51
N SER A 83 -11.55 7.93 -0.28
CA SER A 83 -11.56 7.83 -1.74
C SER A 83 -10.45 6.90 -2.24
N LEU A 84 -9.31 6.86 -1.54
CA LEU A 84 -8.19 5.96 -1.85
C LEU A 84 -8.37 4.57 -1.23
N ALA A 85 -9.00 4.47 -0.06
CA ALA A 85 -9.21 3.24 0.69
C ALA A 85 -10.54 2.55 0.37
N GLY A 86 -11.36 3.15 -0.49
CA GLY A 86 -12.68 2.63 -0.86
C GLY A 86 -12.59 1.15 -1.20
N ASP A 87 -13.57 0.40 -0.68
CA ASP A 87 -13.82 -1.07 -0.67
C ASP A 87 -13.27 -1.90 -1.86
N SER A 88 -12.99 -1.24 -2.98
CA SER A 88 -12.27 -1.72 -4.14
C SER A 88 -10.77 -1.98 -4.03
N PHE A 89 -10.06 -1.38 -3.05
CA PHE A 89 -8.65 -1.73 -2.78
C PHE A 89 -8.51 -2.89 -1.80
N ASN A 90 -9.63 -3.32 -1.20
CA ASN A 90 -9.75 -4.66 -0.65
C ASN A 90 -9.91 -5.62 -1.83
N MET A 91 -8.85 -5.69 -2.65
CA MET A 91 -8.55 -6.89 -3.40
C MET A 91 -8.60 -7.97 -2.33
N GLU A 92 -9.64 -8.80 -2.39
CA GLU A 92 -9.84 -9.96 -1.54
C GLU A 92 -8.46 -10.44 -1.08
N SER A 93 -8.17 -10.33 0.21
CA SER A 93 -6.94 -10.86 0.82
C SER A 93 -6.85 -12.39 0.69
N ASP A 94 -7.51 -12.98 -0.31
CA ASP A 94 -7.27 -14.29 -0.88
C ASP A 94 -6.15 -14.27 -1.94
N VAL A 95 -5.53 -13.12 -2.22
CA VAL A 95 -4.18 -13.08 -2.83
C VAL A 95 -3.08 -13.33 -1.79
N SER A 96 -3.37 -14.09 -0.73
CA SER A 96 -2.36 -14.90 -0.03
C SER A 96 -1.98 -16.12 -0.88
N SER A 97 -1.76 -15.91 -2.18
CA SER A 97 -1.26 -16.96 -3.04
C SER A 97 0.15 -17.32 -2.56
N GLU A 98 0.47 -18.61 -2.53
CA GLU A 98 1.81 -19.14 -2.22
C GLU A 98 2.92 -18.41 -3.01
N GLU A 99 2.59 -17.96 -4.22
CA GLU A 99 3.47 -17.18 -5.07
C GLU A 99 3.78 -15.78 -4.53
N THR A 100 2.80 -15.08 -3.94
CA THR A 100 3.00 -13.78 -3.28
C THR A 100 3.97 -13.93 -2.10
N GLU A 101 3.78 -14.96 -1.27
CA GLU A 101 4.64 -15.23 -0.12
C GLU A 101 6.08 -15.54 -0.57
N LYS A 102 6.22 -16.32 -1.64
CA LYS A 102 7.52 -16.64 -2.22
C LYS A 102 8.25 -15.41 -2.76
N ILE A 103 7.54 -14.49 -3.41
CA ILE A 103 8.09 -13.22 -3.89
C ILE A 103 8.55 -12.34 -2.71
N LEU A 104 7.75 -12.24 -1.65
CA LEU A 104 8.12 -11.47 -0.45
C LEU A 104 9.33 -12.07 0.27
N GLN A 105 9.40 -13.40 0.34
CA GLN A 105 10.54 -14.10 0.94
C GLN A 105 11.83 -13.90 0.14
N GLU A 106 11.77 -13.96 -1.19
CA GLU A 106 12.92 -13.67 -2.06
C GLU A 106 13.37 -12.21 -1.92
N ALA A 107 12.43 -11.26 -1.93
CA ALA A 107 12.72 -9.85 -1.73
C ALA A 107 13.37 -9.58 -0.37
N SER A 108 12.90 -10.23 0.70
CA SER A 108 13.49 -10.13 2.04
C SER A 108 14.90 -10.69 2.08
N ALA A 109 15.15 -11.85 1.45
CA ALA A 109 16.48 -12.43 1.38
C ALA A 109 17.48 -11.53 0.64
N VAL A 110 17.05 -10.89 -0.45
CA VAL A 110 17.87 -9.92 -1.20
C VAL A 110 18.14 -8.66 -0.37
N ALA A 111 17.15 -8.19 0.40
CA ALA A 111 17.34 -7.06 1.31
C ALA A 111 18.31 -7.39 2.46
N GLU A 112 18.21 -8.58 3.07
CA GLU A 112 19.14 -9.05 4.09
C GLU A 112 20.57 -9.16 3.56
N GLN A 113 20.74 -9.68 2.35
CA GLN A 113 22.05 -9.74 1.69
C GLN A 113 22.64 -8.33 1.47
N GLN A 114 21.82 -7.37 0.99
CA GLN A 114 22.26 -5.98 0.85
C GLN A 114 22.57 -5.30 2.19
N ILE A 115 21.84 -5.63 3.27
CA ILE A 115 22.09 -5.11 4.61
C ILE A 115 23.44 -5.63 5.13
N GLY A 116 23.76 -6.91 4.91
CA GLY A 116 25.05 -7.50 5.28
C GLY A 116 26.26 -6.81 4.62
N ASP A 117 26.11 -6.34 3.37
CA ASP A 117 27.17 -5.66 2.63
C ASP A 117 27.28 -4.15 2.95
N LYS A 118 26.20 -3.54 3.49
CA LYS A 118 26.13 -2.09 3.76
C LYS A 118 26.39 -1.72 5.22
N PHE A 119 26.25 -2.66 6.16
CA PHE A 119 26.53 -2.44 7.57
C PHE A 119 27.85 -3.09 7.99
N PRO A 120 28.80 -2.35 8.59
CA PRO A 120 30.02 -2.94 9.13
C PRO A 120 29.68 -3.90 10.28
N SER A 121 30.34 -5.05 10.33
CA SER A 121 30.16 -6.07 11.39
C SER A 121 30.38 -5.46 12.78
N VAL A 122 29.45 -5.69 13.70
CA VAL A 122 29.64 -5.31 15.11
C VAL A 122 30.80 -6.13 15.71
N PRO A 123 31.77 -5.50 16.41
CA PRO A 123 32.90 -6.21 16.98
C PRO A 123 32.41 -7.20 18.05
N SER A 124 32.76 -8.48 17.90
CA SER A 124 32.47 -9.50 18.89
C SER A 124 33.21 -9.20 20.20
N SER A 125 32.48 -8.94 21.28
CA SER A 125 33.06 -8.86 22.62
C SER A 125 33.45 -10.26 23.09
N THR A 126 34.66 -10.69 22.74
CA THR A 126 35.32 -11.81 23.41
C THR A 126 35.97 -11.30 24.69
N GLY A 127 35.39 -11.70 25.83
CA GLY A 127 36.10 -11.74 27.11
C GLY A 127 35.51 -10.88 28.21
N LEU A 128 34.37 -11.29 28.79
CA LEU A 128 34.08 -10.96 30.18
C LEU A 128 33.77 -12.25 30.94
N SER A 129 34.83 -12.81 31.51
CA SER A 129 34.85 -13.88 32.49
C SER A 129 33.89 -13.57 33.64
N SER A 130 32.93 -14.46 33.83
CA SER A 130 31.92 -14.45 34.88
C SER A 130 32.56 -14.61 36.25
N GLY A 131 32.63 -13.52 37.02
CA GLY A 131 32.93 -13.56 38.46
C GLY A 131 31.68 -13.94 39.24
N THR A 132 31.71 -15.09 39.89
CA THR A 132 30.73 -15.59 40.86
C THR A 132 30.57 -14.62 42.03
N SER A 133 29.34 -14.15 42.28
CA SER A 133 28.96 -13.45 43.51
C SER A 133 27.87 -14.24 44.24
N THR A 134 28.30 -14.94 45.28
CA THR A 134 27.49 -15.59 46.31
C THR A 134 26.71 -14.55 47.12
N SER A 135 25.41 -14.73 47.33
CA SER A 135 24.64 -14.00 48.36
C SER A 135 23.84 -15.00 49.20
N THR A 136 24.25 -15.12 50.46
CA THR A 136 23.55 -15.80 51.57
C THR A 136 22.45 -14.86 52.12
N PHE A 137 21.25 -15.39 52.29
CA PHE A 137 20.14 -14.73 53.02
C PHE A 137 20.06 -15.33 54.43
N GLU A 138 19.92 -14.44 55.41
CA GLU A 138 19.45 -14.72 56.78
C GLU A 138 17.95 -14.38 56.86
#